data_AF-A0A9E3N572-F1
#
_entry.id   AF-A0A9E3N572-F1
#
_cell.length_a   1.000
_cell.length_b   1.000
_cell.length_c   1.000
_cell.angle_alpha   90.00
_cell.angle_beta   90.00
_cell.angle_gamma   90.00
#
_symmetry.space_group_name_H-M   'P 1'
#
loop_
_entity.id
_entity.type
_entity.pdbx_description
1 polymer ?
#
loop_
_entity_poly.entity_id
_entity_poly.type
_entity_poly.pdbx_seq_one_letter_code
_entity_poly.pdbx_strand_id
1 'polypeptide(L)'
;MSIIEKAASRIDLKRNAPAAARTPEPAAIDAIEAAAEAAPIAPAPGVPVHATPAPGEPAPAPAAEQAAPRPAQKFSTRRVELDLNRMRDLGMVTAAGGRTRLLEDFRVIKRPLLQRAFAERKEGDKPGNMIMVTSSLPGEGKTYCAINLAMSIAMELDHTVLLVDADVARPSVLRSLGLPAHRGLMDILLDDKVDMADVMLRTNVDTLTILPAGTSTPRATELLASSSM
;
A
#
# COMPACT_ATOMS: atom_id res chain seq x y z
N MET A 1 21.31 -36.88 27.46
CA MET A 1 19.92 -36.43 27.53
C MET A 1 19.64 -35.47 26.40
N SER A 2 18.60 -35.76 25.62
CA SER A 2 18.21 -35.02 24.42
C SER A 2 17.56 -33.69 24.76
N ILE A 3 17.65 -32.70 23.86
CA ILE A 3 17.05 -31.36 24.00
C ILE A 3 15.53 -31.45 24.24
N ILE A 4 14.90 -32.51 23.72
CA ILE A 4 13.47 -32.81 23.89
C ILE A 4 13.14 -33.19 25.34
N GLU A 5 14.03 -33.90 26.05
CA GLU A 5 13.83 -34.26 27.46
C GLU A 5 13.88 -33.02 28.37
N LYS A 6 14.77 -32.07 28.08
CA LYS A 6 14.87 -30.81 28.84
C LYS A 6 13.65 -29.88 28.66
N ALA A 7 12.96 -29.98 27.52
CA ALA A 7 11.76 -29.20 27.26
C ALA A 7 10.54 -29.75 28.00
N ALA A 8 10.39 -31.09 28.06
CA ALA A 8 9.30 -31.73 28.78
C ALA A 8 9.36 -31.45 30.29
N SER A 9 10.54 -31.51 30.91
CA SER A 9 10.69 -31.26 32.36
C SER A 9 10.34 -29.83 32.78
N ARG A 10 10.48 -28.84 31.89
CA ARG A 10 10.13 -27.43 32.18
C ARG A 10 8.63 -27.16 32.12
N ILE A 11 7.86 -27.99 31.43
CA ILE A 11 6.41 -27.85 31.30
C ILE A 11 5.72 -28.43 32.55
N ASP A 12 6.22 -29.55 33.08
CA ASP A 12 5.66 -30.16 34.29
C ASP A 12 5.91 -29.32 35.56
N LEU A 13 7.03 -28.61 35.65
CA LEU A 13 7.34 -27.71 36.77
C LEU A 13 6.40 -26.48 36.84
N LYS A 14 5.82 -26.04 35.71
CA LYS A 14 4.88 -24.91 35.67
C LYS A 14 3.44 -25.30 35.96
N ARG A 15 3.11 -26.60 35.87
CA ARG A 15 1.73 -27.09 36.05
C ARG A 15 1.40 -27.42 37.52
N ASN A 16 2.41 -27.61 38.38
CA ASN A 16 2.24 -28.02 39.78
C ASN A 16 2.54 -26.94 40.83
N ALA A 17 2.57 -25.65 40.47
CA ALA A 17 2.72 -24.57 41.45
C ALA A 17 1.36 -24.20 42.09
N PRO A 18 1.25 -24.07 43.43
CA PRO A 18 -0.02 -23.86 44.12
C PRO A 18 -0.63 -22.47 43.89
N ALA A 19 -1.96 -22.43 43.86
CA ALA A 19 -2.81 -21.29 43.53
C ALA A 19 -3.00 -20.30 44.70
N ALA A 20 -1.94 -19.56 45.08
CA ALA A 20 -2.05 -18.47 46.04
C ALA A 20 -0.99 -17.38 45.79
N ALA A 21 -1.15 -16.62 44.71
CA ALA A 21 -0.57 -15.28 44.51
C ALA A 21 -1.02 -14.73 43.15
N ARG A 22 -2.28 -14.33 43.03
CA ARG A 22 -2.78 -13.53 41.91
C ARG A 22 -3.66 -12.41 42.45
N THR A 23 -3.06 -11.27 42.71
CA THR A 23 -3.74 -9.97 42.81
C THR A 23 -3.32 -9.13 41.60
N PRO A 24 -4.24 -8.45 40.91
CA PRO A 24 -3.90 -7.53 39.84
C PRO A 24 -3.69 -6.12 40.41
N GLU A 25 -2.61 -5.45 40.01
CA GLU A 25 -2.41 -4.02 40.28
C GLU A 25 -2.20 -3.27 38.94
N PRO A 26 -2.81 -2.08 38.75
CA PRO A 26 -2.83 -1.37 37.46
C PRO A 26 -1.84 -0.20 37.40
N ALA A 27 -1.26 0.07 36.24
CA ALA A 27 -0.56 1.31 35.83
C ALA A 27 0.24 1.01 34.54
N ALA A 28 0.62 1.93 33.67
CA ALA A 28 0.29 3.31 33.38
C ALA A 28 0.87 3.55 31.97
N ILE A 29 0.25 4.47 31.24
CA ILE A 29 0.75 5.00 29.97
C ILE A 29 1.84 6.04 30.32
N ASP A 30 2.80 6.21 29.42
CA ASP A 30 3.86 7.23 29.35
C ASP A 30 5.28 6.83 29.82
N ALA A 31 6.26 7.29 29.03
CA ALA A 31 7.71 7.15 29.09
C ALA A 31 8.31 5.89 28.43
N ILE A 32 8.85 6.05 27.22
CA ILE A 32 10.28 5.83 26.87
C ILE A 32 10.51 6.60 25.56
N GLU A 33 10.88 7.87 25.73
CA GLU A 33 11.79 8.57 24.84
C GLU A 33 13.16 8.57 25.55
N ALA A 34 14.24 8.52 24.76
CA ALA A 34 15.65 8.57 25.15
C ALA A 34 16.33 7.24 25.59
N ALA A 35 17.13 6.68 24.68
CA ALA A 35 18.59 6.55 24.85
C ALA A 35 19.21 5.74 23.70
N ALA A 36 19.82 6.43 22.72
CA ALA A 36 20.94 5.92 21.93
C ALA A 36 21.69 7.10 21.33
N GLU A 37 22.51 7.73 22.17
CA GLU A 37 23.48 8.75 21.80
C GLU A 37 24.84 8.07 21.51
N ALA A 38 25.43 8.32 20.34
CA ALA A 38 26.83 8.06 20.05
C ALA A 38 27.36 9.06 19.01
N ALA A 39 27.87 10.18 19.54
CA ALA A 39 29.05 10.99 19.19
C ALA A 39 29.36 11.44 17.72
N PRO A 40 30.04 12.61 17.55
CA PRO A 40 29.90 13.47 16.38
C PRO A 40 31.00 13.30 15.32
N ILE A 41 30.66 13.53 14.06
CA ILE A 41 31.62 13.70 12.96
C ILE A 41 31.92 15.19 12.79
N ALA A 42 33.20 15.55 12.89
CA ALA A 42 33.71 16.92 12.82
C ALA A 42 33.58 17.55 11.40
N PRO A 43 33.43 18.89 11.28
CA PRO A 43 33.41 19.58 10.00
C PRO A 43 34.79 20.12 9.61
N ALA A 44 35.08 20.20 8.32
CA ALA A 44 36.21 20.95 7.75
C ALA A 44 35.81 21.49 6.34
N PRO A 45 36.51 22.50 5.80
CA PRO A 45 36.35 23.93 6.09
C PRO A 45 35.84 24.72 4.86
N GLY A 46 35.32 25.93 5.10
CA GLY A 46 34.59 26.73 4.11
C GLY A 46 35.41 27.69 3.24
N VAL A 47 34.71 28.33 2.29
CA VAL A 47 34.99 29.63 1.65
C VAL A 47 33.74 30.08 0.85
N PRO A 48 33.53 31.37 0.52
CA PRO A 48 33.17 32.48 1.41
C PRO A 48 31.76 33.05 1.13
N VAL A 49 31.27 33.78 2.12
CA VAL A 49 30.06 34.61 2.14
C VAL A 49 30.25 35.86 1.27
N HIS A 50 29.28 36.18 0.41
CA HIS A 50 29.16 37.51 -0.18
C HIS A 50 27.82 38.17 0.19
N ALA A 51 27.95 39.44 0.54
CA ALA A 51 27.04 40.37 1.18
C ALA A 51 25.59 40.48 0.67
N THR A 52 24.69 40.66 1.64
CA THR A 52 23.35 41.24 1.55
C THR A 52 23.38 42.69 1.03
N PRO A 53 22.43 43.11 0.18
CA PRO A 53 21.95 44.48 0.16
C PRO A 53 20.55 44.60 0.78
N ALA A 54 20.35 45.73 1.46
CA ALA A 54 19.15 46.16 2.19
C ALA A 54 17.94 46.46 1.25
N PRO A 55 16.72 46.62 1.81
CA PRO A 55 15.47 46.47 1.07
C PRO A 55 15.07 47.72 0.28
N GLY A 56 14.75 47.54 -1.00
CA GLY A 56 14.09 48.53 -1.87
C GLY A 56 12.58 48.27 -1.94
N GLU A 57 11.81 49.35 -2.02
CA GLU A 57 10.34 49.41 -2.04
C GLU A 57 9.66 48.54 -3.12
N PRO A 58 8.43 48.08 -2.89
CA PRO A 58 7.75 47.11 -3.75
C PRO A 58 7.26 47.72 -5.07
N ALA A 59 7.81 47.22 -6.18
CA ALA A 59 7.27 47.40 -7.52
C ALA A 59 5.95 46.61 -7.69
N PRO A 60 4.99 47.11 -8.50
CA PRO A 60 3.62 46.62 -8.52
C PRO A 60 3.50 45.19 -9.07
N ALA A 61 2.59 44.43 -8.47
CA ALA A 61 2.27 43.05 -8.83
C ALA A 61 1.91 42.90 -10.32
N PRO A 62 2.47 41.92 -11.04
CA PRO A 62 1.97 41.57 -12.36
C PRO A 62 0.58 40.93 -12.20
N ALA A 63 -0.33 41.41 -13.03
CA ALA A 63 -1.72 40.98 -13.10
C ALA A 63 -1.83 39.46 -13.21
N ALA A 64 -2.81 38.91 -12.50
CA ALA A 64 -3.19 37.50 -12.57
C ALA A 64 -3.58 37.12 -14.01
N GLU A 65 -2.63 36.50 -14.71
CA GLU A 65 -2.88 35.83 -15.97
C GLU A 65 -3.73 34.59 -15.67
N GLN A 66 -4.99 34.65 -16.10
CA GLN A 66 -5.94 33.54 -16.00
C GLN A 66 -5.33 32.34 -16.72
N ALA A 67 -4.84 31.37 -15.96
CA ALA A 67 -4.38 30.10 -16.48
C ALA A 67 -5.56 29.40 -17.14
N ALA A 68 -5.59 29.45 -18.48
CA ALA A 68 -6.50 28.67 -19.29
C ALA A 68 -6.43 27.19 -18.87
N PRO A 69 -7.56 26.45 -18.89
CA PRO A 69 -7.54 25.03 -18.57
C PRO A 69 -6.56 24.32 -19.51
N ARG A 70 -5.51 23.72 -18.94
CA ARG A 70 -4.60 22.84 -19.68
C ARG A 70 -5.46 21.79 -20.38
N PRO A 71 -5.30 21.58 -21.70
CA PRO A 71 -6.07 20.57 -22.40
C PRO A 71 -5.83 19.22 -21.73
N ALA A 72 -6.91 18.54 -21.33
CA ALA A 72 -6.86 17.21 -20.74
C ALA A 72 -6.09 16.30 -21.72
N GLN A 73 -4.91 15.86 -21.31
CA GLN A 73 -4.14 14.90 -22.07
C GLN A 73 -5.00 13.64 -22.24
N LYS A 74 -5.12 13.16 -23.47
CA LYS A 74 -5.88 11.94 -23.79
C LYS A 74 -5.15 10.75 -23.18
N PHE A 75 -5.47 10.40 -21.95
CA PHE A 75 -4.94 9.21 -21.29
C PHE A 75 -5.39 7.96 -22.05
N SER A 76 -4.45 7.30 -22.75
CA SER A 76 -4.71 6.04 -23.44
C SER A 76 -4.66 4.88 -22.45
N THR A 77 -5.61 4.82 -21.51
CA THR A 77 -5.71 3.68 -20.60
C THR A 77 -6.16 2.44 -21.38
N ARG A 78 -5.37 1.37 -21.32
CA ARG A 78 -5.71 0.10 -21.99
C ARG A 78 -6.88 -0.57 -21.27
N ARG A 79 -7.77 -1.21 -22.02
CA ARG A 79 -8.90 -1.98 -21.46
C ARG A 79 -8.59 -3.47 -21.49
N VAL A 80 -8.92 -4.15 -20.40
CA VAL A 80 -8.85 -5.61 -20.24
C VAL A 80 -10.19 -6.14 -19.77
N GLU A 81 -10.53 -7.36 -20.17
CA GLU A 81 -11.78 -8.01 -19.78
C GLU A 81 -11.50 -9.07 -18.72
N LEU A 82 -12.13 -8.92 -17.55
CA LEU A 82 -12.11 -9.93 -16.50
C LEU A 82 -13.18 -10.98 -16.77
N ASP A 83 -12.78 -12.25 -16.78
CA ASP A 83 -13.69 -13.38 -16.83
C ASP A 83 -14.36 -13.57 -15.46
N LEU A 84 -15.50 -12.88 -15.26
CA LEU A 84 -16.26 -12.90 -14.03
C LEU A 84 -16.83 -14.30 -13.71
N ASN A 85 -17.08 -15.13 -14.72
CA ASN A 85 -17.56 -16.50 -14.49
C ASN A 85 -16.43 -17.36 -13.91
N ARG A 86 -15.24 -17.32 -14.52
CA ARG A 86 -14.06 -18.01 -13.98
C ARG A 86 -13.69 -17.51 -12.58
N MET A 87 -13.74 -16.19 -12.35
CA MET A 87 -13.48 -15.63 -11.02
C MET A 87 -14.46 -16.18 -9.98
N ARG A 88 -15.75 -16.27 -10.31
CA ARG A 88 -16.76 -16.88 -9.45
C ARG A 88 -16.48 -18.37 -9.20
N ASP A 89 -16.09 -19.11 -10.23
CA ASP A 89 -15.80 -20.55 -10.11
C ASP A 89 -14.53 -20.81 -9.26
N LEU A 90 -13.61 -19.85 -9.22
CA LEU A 90 -12.47 -19.80 -8.28
C LEU A 90 -12.87 -19.30 -6.88
N GLY A 91 -14.16 -19.09 -6.63
CA GLY A 91 -14.69 -18.61 -5.36
C GLY A 91 -14.32 -17.16 -5.06
N MET A 92 -14.11 -16.29 -6.05
CA MET A 92 -13.86 -14.86 -5.83
C MET A 92 -15.16 -14.05 -5.77
N VAL A 93 -15.08 -12.88 -5.13
CA VAL A 93 -16.09 -11.82 -5.14
C VAL A 93 -16.21 -11.27 -6.56
N THR A 94 -17.44 -11.31 -7.08
CA THR A 94 -17.77 -10.80 -8.41
C THR A 94 -19.10 -10.07 -8.36
N ALA A 95 -19.28 -9.06 -9.21
CA ALA A 95 -20.54 -8.33 -9.32
C ALA A 95 -21.69 -9.22 -9.85
N ALA A 96 -21.37 -10.25 -10.65
CA ALA A 96 -22.34 -11.15 -11.27
C ALA A 96 -22.84 -12.28 -10.35
N GLY A 97 -22.17 -12.54 -9.21
CA GLY A 97 -22.33 -13.76 -8.42
C GLY A 97 -23.43 -13.76 -7.35
N GLY A 98 -24.23 -12.70 -7.21
CA GLY A 98 -25.21 -12.58 -6.14
C GLY A 98 -24.60 -12.45 -4.72
N ARG A 99 -25.42 -12.58 -3.67
CA ARG A 99 -24.96 -12.51 -2.27
C ARG A 99 -24.30 -13.84 -1.87
N THR A 100 -22.99 -13.82 -1.70
CA THR A 100 -22.21 -14.96 -1.19
C THR A 100 -21.74 -14.70 0.25
N ARG A 101 -21.45 -15.75 1.01
CA ARG A 101 -20.87 -15.61 2.36
C ARG A 101 -19.54 -14.85 2.32
N LEU A 102 -18.71 -15.13 1.32
CA LEU A 102 -17.45 -14.44 1.11
C LEU A 102 -17.63 -12.94 0.90
N LEU A 103 -18.65 -12.52 0.15
CA LEU A 103 -18.98 -11.11 0.00
C LEU A 103 -19.24 -10.47 1.36
N GLU A 104 -20.04 -11.10 2.22
CA GLU A 104 -20.33 -10.59 3.56
C GLU A 104 -19.08 -10.55 4.45
N ASP A 105 -18.19 -11.54 4.37
CA ASP A 105 -16.90 -11.52 5.08
C ASP A 105 -16.05 -10.31 4.64
N PHE A 106 -15.93 -10.05 3.34
CA PHE A 106 -15.24 -8.86 2.82
C PHE A 106 -15.99 -7.55 3.13
N ARG A 107 -17.32 -7.57 3.33
CA ARG A 107 -18.05 -6.39 3.82
C ARG A 107 -17.65 -6.03 5.24
N VAL A 108 -17.50 -7.02 6.11
CA VAL A 108 -17.04 -6.81 7.49
C VAL A 108 -15.62 -6.22 7.48
N ILE A 109 -14.74 -6.72 6.62
CA ILE A 109 -13.37 -6.22 6.49
C ILE A 109 -13.33 -4.80 5.92
N LYS A 110 -14.05 -4.51 4.84
CA LYS A 110 -13.91 -3.23 4.12
C LYS A 110 -14.51 -2.04 4.87
N ARG A 111 -15.57 -2.23 5.65
CA ARG A 111 -16.25 -1.14 6.39
C ARG A 111 -15.30 -0.29 7.24
N PRO A 112 -14.55 -0.86 8.21
CA PRO A 112 -13.61 -0.07 9.02
C PRO A 112 -12.44 0.50 8.19
N LEU A 113 -12.05 -0.15 7.09
CA LEU A 113 -11.02 0.36 6.20
C LEU A 113 -11.49 1.62 5.47
N LEU A 114 -12.68 1.61 4.89
CA LEU A 114 -13.26 2.77 4.20
C LEU A 114 -13.52 3.91 5.18
N GLN A 115 -14.02 3.62 6.38
CA GLN A 115 -14.22 4.63 7.42
C GLN A 115 -12.92 5.35 7.79
N ARG A 116 -11.80 4.62 7.94
CA ARG A 116 -10.48 5.21 8.23
C ARG A 116 -9.84 5.90 7.02
N ALA A 117 -10.10 5.38 5.83
CA ALA A 117 -9.58 5.92 4.58
C ALA A 117 -10.13 7.31 4.28
N PHE A 118 -11.42 7.53 4.60
CA PHE A 118 -12.16 8.76 4.31
C PHE A 118 -12.55 9.57 5.55
N ALA A 119 -11.99 9.25 6.72
CA ALA A 119 -12.14 10.10 7.91
C ALA A 119 -11.49 11.47 7.68
N GLU A 120 -12.01 12.50 8.37
CA GLU A 120 -11.41 13.83 8.37
C GLU A 120 -9.96 13.78 8.86
N ARG A 121 -9.08 14.52 8.17
CA ARG A 121 -7.65 14.58 8.46
C ARG A 121 -7.18 16.01 8.59
N LYS A 122 -6.06 16.20 9.27
CA LYS A 122 -5.43 17.52 9.38
C LYS A 122 -4.71 17.87 8.10
N GLU A 123 -4.56 19.16 7.87
CA GLU A 123 -3.75 19.66 6.76
C GLU A 123 -2.30 19.20 6.93
N GLY A 124 -1.76 18.55 5.90
CA GLY A 124 -0.42 17.94 5.91
C GLY A 124 -0.38 16.43 6.19
N ASP A 125 -1.49 15.81 6.60
CA ASP A 125 -1.54 14.35 6.77
C ASP A 125 -1.46 13.62 5.42
N LYS A 126 -0.80 12.46 5.41
CA LYS A 126 -0.79 11.58 4.22
C LYS A 126 -2.23 11.13 3.86
N PRO A 127 -2.54 10.96 2.56
CA PRO A 127 -3.83 10.43 2.13
C PRO A 127 -4.17 9.10 2.81
N GLY A 128 -5.40 8.97 3.29
CA GLY A 128 -5.87 7.78 4.01
C GLY A 128 -6.30 6.60 3.14
N ASN A 129 -6.47 6.85 1.86
CA ASN A 129 -7.04 5.93 0.88
C ASN A 129 -6.05 4.88 0.34
N MET A 130 -4.89 4.73 0.98
CA MET A 130 -3.92 3.68 0.66
C MET A 130 -4.05 2.52 1.64
N ILE A 131 -4.38 1.34 1.13
CA ILE A 131 -4.50 0.11 1.91
C ILE A 131 -3.45 -0.89 1.41
N MET A 132 -2.48 -1.21 2.27
CA MET A 132 -1.47 -2.23 1.98
C MET A 132 -1.96 -3.60 2.47
N VAL A 133 -1.91 -4.60 1.59
CA VAL A 133 -2.20 -6.00 1.93
C VAL A 133 -0.89 -6.78 1.88
N THR A 134 -0.50 -7.35 3.02
CA THR A 134 0.72 -8.17 3.16
C THR A 134 0.42 -9.44 3.94
N SER A 135 1.36 -10.39 3.95
CA SER A 135 1.25 -11.65 4.67
C SER A 135 2.57 -11.99 5.37
N SER A 136 2.48 -12.79 6.44
CA SER A 136 3.65 -13.21 7.21
C SER A 136 4.42 -14.30 6.48
N LEU A 137 3.71 -15.14 5.70
CA LEU A 137 4.29 -16.24 4.94
C LEU A 137 3.84 -16.22 3.47
N PRO A 138 4.64 -16.78 2.56
CA PRO A 138 4.20 -17.06 1.20
C PRO A 138 3.02 -18.05 1.19
N GLY A 139 2.03 -17.80 0.33
CA GLY A 139 0.90 -18.72 0.14
C GLY A 139 -0.30 -18.51 1.07
N GLU A 140 -0.26 -17.54 1.99
CA GLU A 140 -1.39 -17.22 2.90
C GLU A 140 -2.59 -16.53 2.21
N GLY A 141 -2.58 -16.45 0.88
CA GLY A 141 -3.69 -15.86 0.12
C GLY A 141 -3.67 -14.33 0.02
N LYS A 142 -2.55 -13.65 0.27
CA LYS A 142 -2.44 -12.18 0.18
C LYS A 142 -3.03 -11.58 -1.12
N THR A 143 -2.67 -12.16 -2.26
CA THR A 143 -3.13 -11.72 -3.59
C THR A 143 -4.61 -11.95 -3.75
N TYR A 144 -5.11 -13.10 -3.27
CA TYR A 144 -6.52 -13.43 -3.28
C TYR A 144 -7.31 -12.43 -2.41
N CYS A 145 -6.85 -12.15 -1.18
CA CYS A 145 -7.48 -11.16 -0.31
C CYS A 145 -7.45 -9.75 -0.90
N ALA A 146 -6.35 -9.33 -1.52
CA ALA A 146 -6.23 -8.03 -2.17
C ALA A 146 -7.22 -7.88 -3.34
N ILE A 147 -7.31 -8.88 -4.23
CA ILE A 147 -8.26 -8.87 -5.35
C ILE A 147 -9.70 -8.82 -4.84
N ASN A 148 -10.06 -9.67 -3.89
CA ASN A 148 -11.43 -9.73 -3.38
C ASN A 148 -11.83 -8.47 -2.60
N LEU A 149 -10.90 -7.88 -1.84
CA LEU A 149 -11.13 -6.61 -1.18
C LEU A 149 -11.34 -5.49 -2.20
N ALA A 150 -10.50 -5.43 -3.24
CA ALA A 150 -10.62 -4.45 -4.31
C ALA A 150 -11.95 -4.59 -5.06
N MET A 151 -12.34 -5.81 -5.43
CA MET A 151 -13.65 -6.10 -6.05
C MET A 151 -14.80 -5.69 -5.12
N SER A 152 -14.72 -6.02 -3.83
CA SER A 152 -15.76 -5.67 -2.87
C SER A 152 -15.92 -4.15 -2.72
N ILE A 153 -14.82 -3.38 -2.71
CA ILE A 153 -14.89 -1.92 -2.66
C ILE A 153 -15.40 -1.35 -3.99
N ALA A 154 -14.95 -1.86 -5.13
CA ALA A 154 -15.38 -1.42 -6.45
C ALA A 154 -16.89 -1.63 -6.69
N MET A 155 -17.51 -2.60 -6.02
CA MET A 155 -18.96 -2.80 -6.07
C MET A 155 -19.76 -1.75 -5.28
N GLU A 156 -19.13 -0.89 -4.48
CA GLU A 156 -19.79 0.27 -3.88
C GLU A 156 -19.92 1.40 -4.91
N LEU A 157 -21.01 2.16 -4.85
CA LEU A 157 -21.33 3.18 -5.86
C LEU A 157 -20.36 4.37 -5.86
N ASP A 158 -19.85 4.73 -4.68
CA ASP A 158 -19.13 5.99 -4.44
C ASP A 158 -17.60 5.83 -4.43
N HIS A 159 -17.08 4.65 -4.83
CA HIS A 159 -15.66 4.33 -4.68
C HIS A 159 -15.05 3.78 -5.97
N THR A 160 -13.95 4.42 -6.39
CA THR A 160 -13.06 3.90 -7.43
C THR A 160 -11.81 3.28 -6.78
N VAL A 161 -11.36 2.16 -7.32
CA VAL A 161 -10.25 1.36 -6.78
C VAL A 161 -9.15 1.20 -7.83
N LEU A 162 -7.92 1.47 -7.41
CA LEU A 162 -6.71 1.08 -8.11
C LEU A 162 -6.06 -0.09 -7.37
N LEU A 163 -6.08 -1.28 -7.95
CA LEU A 163 -5.37 -2.44 -7.43
C LEU A 163 -3.93 -2.44 -7.96
N VAL A 164 -2.95 -2.22 -7.08
CA VAL A 164 -1.52 -2.21 -7.43
C VAL A 164 -0.87 -3.54 -7.02
N ASP A 165 -0.23 -4.22 -7.97
CA ASP A 165 0.63 -5.38 -7.68
C ASP A 165 2.06 -4.91 -7.40
N ALA A 166 2.38 -4.67 -6.12
CA ALA A 166 3.71 -4.27 -5.68
C ALA A 166 4.62 -5.46 -5.31
N ASP A 167 4.17 -6.71 -5.50
CA ASP A 167 5.02 -7.90 -5.31
C ASP A 167 5.86 -8.14 -6.57
N VAL A 168 6.95 -7.39 -6.70
CA VAL A 168 7.84 -7.46 -7.88
C VAL A 168 8.67 -8.76 -7.93
N ALA A 169 8.83 -9.44 -6.80
CA ALA A 169 9.54 -10.70 -6.72
C ALA A 169 8.72 -11.86 -7.29
N ARG A 170 7.42 -11.89 -6.97
CA ARG A 170 6.48 -12.94 -7.41
C ARG A 170 5.12 -12.33 -7.77
N PRO A 171 5.07 -11.48 -8.81
CA PRO A 171 3.84 -10.80 -9.19
C PRO A 171 2.79 -11.82 -9.54
N SER A 172 1.56 -11.66 -9.07
CA SER A 172 0.55 -12.73 -9.15
C SER A 172 -0.86 -12.25 -9.50
N VAL A 173 -1.12 -10.93 -9.44
CA VAL A 173 -2.47 -10.38 -9.69
C VAL A 173 -2.98 -10.75 -11.08
N LEU A 174 -2.21 -10.45 -12.14
CA LEU A 174 -2.63 -10.75 -13.51
C LEU A 174 -2.87 -12.24 -13.75
N ARG A 175 -1.99 -13.11 -13.21
CA ARG A 175 -2.16 -14.57 -13.32
C ARG A 175 -3.42 -15.06 -12.60
N SER A 176 -3.68 -14.54 -11.40
CA SER A 176 -4.90 -14.86 -10.63
C SER A 176 -6.17 -14.42 -11.35
N LEU A 177 -6.12 -13.33 -12.11
CA LEU A 177 -7.22 -12.83 -12.92
C LEU A 177 -7.30 -13.45 -14.33
N GLY A 178 -6.36 -14.31 -14.70
CA GLY A 178 -6.32 -14.92 -16.03
C GLY A 178 -5.88 -13.98 -17.16
N LEU A 179 -5.25 -12.87 -16.83
CA LEU A 179 -4.79 -11.86 -17.78
C LEU A 179 -3.35 -12.15 -18.25
N PRO A 180 -3.00 -11.79 -19.50
CA PRO A 180 -1.62 -11.91 -19.99
C PRO A 180 -0.71 -10.94 -19.23
N ALA A 181 0.59 -11.24 -19.22
CA ALA A 181 1.58 -10.32 -18.67
C ALA A 181 1.54 -8.96 -19.40
N HIS A 182 1.73 -7.88 -18.65
CA HIS A 182 1.66 -6.53 -19.17
C HIS A 182 2.70 -5.64 -18.48
N ARG A 183 3.11 -4.56 -19.16
CA ARG A 183 3.90 -3.48 -18.55
C ARG A 183 3.17 -2.89 -17.35
N GLY A 184 3.92 -2.48 -16.34
CA GLY A 184 3.41 -2.10 -15.02
C GLY A 184 4.31 -1.14 -14.27
N LEU A 185 4.20 -1.17 -12.94
CA LEU A 185 4.93 -0.31 -12.01
C LEU A 185 6.44 -0.26 -12.30
N MET A 186 7.07 -1.43 -12.49
CA MET A 186 8.51 -1.51 -12.75
C MET A 186 8.91 -0.86 -14.07
N ASP A 187 8.05 -0.89 -15.08
CA ASP A 187 8.36 -0.30 -16.39
C ASP A 187 8.37 1.23 -16.32
N ILE A 188 7.56 1.83 -15.43
CA ILE A 188 7.60 3.29 -15.16
C ILE A 188 8.93 3.66 -14.49
N LEU A 189 9.36 2.85 -13.50
CA LEU A 189 10.59 3.13 -12.75
C LEU A 189 11.87 2.93 -13.57
N LEU A 190 11.79 2.23 -14.71
CA LEU A 190 12.92 1.90 -15.57
C LEU A 190 13.04 2.78 -16.81
N ASP A 191 11.94 3.38 -17.26
CA ASP A 191 11.88 4.13 -18.52
C ASP A 191 11.05 5.40 -18.32
N ASP A 192 11.74 6.55 -18.22
CA ASP A 192 11.13 7.87 -18.03
C ASP A 192 10.13 8.27 -19.14
N LYS A 193 10.09 7.52 -20.25
CA LYS A 193 9.14 7.75 -21.35
C LYS A 193 7.80 7.05 -21.14
N VAL A 194 7.69 6.19 -20.12
CA VAL A 194 6.46 5.46 -19.80
C VAL A 194 5.67 6.24 -18.78
N ASP A 195 4.47 6.68 -19.15
CA ASP A 195 3.59 7.33 -18.21
C ASP A 195 2.73 6.29 -17.46
N MET A 196 2.26 6.67 -16.27
CA MET A 196 1.34 5.87 -15.45
C MET A 196 0.10 5.45 -16.25
N ALA A 197 -0.42 6.35 -17.08
CA ALA A 197 -1.60 6.09 -17.89
C ALA A 197 -1.41 4.97 -18.93
N ASP A 198 -0.18 4.70 -19.37
CA ASP A 198 0.13 3.67 -20.37
C ASP A 198 0.11 2.26 -19.80
N VAL A 199 0.30 2.13 -18.49
CA VAL A 199 0.40 0.84 -17.78
C VAL A 199 -0.82 0.54 -16.91
N MET A 200 -1.71 1.51 -16.70
CA MET A 200 -3.01 1.30 -16.05
C MET A 200 -3.96 0.49 -16.94
N LEU A 201 -4.49 -0.60 -16.39
CA LEU A 201 -5.43 -1.49 -17.05
C LEU A 201 -6.84 -1.25 -16.52
N ARG A 202 -7.67 -0.57 -17.29
CA ARG A 202 -9.11 -0.43 -17.01
C ARG A 202 -9.79 -1.77 -17.23
N THR A 203 -10.65 -2.18 -16.30
CA THR A 203 -11.36 -3.46 -16.40
C THR A 203 -12.78 -3.26 -16.95
N ASN A 204 -13.50 -4.36 -17.16
CA ASN A 204 -14.96 -4.38 -17.39
C ASN A 204 -15.78 -4.17 -16.11
N VAL A 205 -15.13 -3.92 -14.95
CA VAL A 205 -15.75 -3.39 -13.74
C VAL A 205 -15.41 -1.90 -13.68
N ASP A 206 -16.39 -1.04 -13.89
CA ASP A 206 -16.19 0.40 -14.19
C ASP A 206 -15.30 1.15 -13.19
N THR A 207 -15.43 0.80 -11.91
CA THR A 207 -14.73 1.42 -10.78
C THR A 207 -13.42 0.71 -10.43
N LEU A 208 -13.02 -0.35 -11.13
CA LEU A 208 -11.78 -1.09 -10.87
C LEU A 208 -10.76 -0.90 -11.98
N THR A 209 -9.59 -0.41 -11.60
CA THR A 209 -8.38 -0.33 -12.44
C THR A 209 -7.26 -1.14 -11.81
N ILE A 210 -6.41 -1.76 -12.63
CA ILE A 210 -5.28 -2.58 -12.19
C ILE A 210 -3.98 -1.92 -12.65
N LEU A 211 -3.02 -1.78 -11.74
CA LEU A 211 -1.63 -1.47 -12.04
C LEU A 211 -0.79 -2.73 -11.75
N PRO A 212 -0.37 -3.47 -12.78
CA PRO A 212 0.45 -4.66 -12.57
C PRO A 212 1.87 -4.31 -12.12
N ALA A 213 2.61 -5.29 -11.63
CA ALA A 213 4.02 -5.10 -11.25
C ALA A 213 4.89 -4.76 -12.46
N GLY A 214 4.59 -5.31 -13.64
CA GLY A 214 5.36 -5.08 -14.85
C GLY A 214 6.50 -6.07 -15.05
N THR A 215 7.50 -5.65 -15.82
CA THR A 215 8.65 -6.48 -16.20
C THR A 215 9.57 -6.74 -15.00
N SER A 216 9.80 -8.01 -14.67
CA SER A 216 10.69 -8.39 -13.56
C SER A 216 12.14 -8.01 -13.89
N THR A 217 12.82 -7.40 -12.92
CA THR A 217 14.20 -6.94 -13.04
C THR A 217 14.99 -7.34 -11.79
N PRO A 218 16.28 -7.73 -11.89
CA PRO A 218 17.08 -8.13 -10.73
C PRO A 218 17.21 -7.04 -9.65
N ARG A 219 17.05 -5.77 -10.03
CA ARG A 219 17.15 -4.59 -9.15
C ARG A 219 15.80 -4.08 -8.65
N ALA A 220 14.75 -4.90 -8.73
CA ALA A 220 13.39 -4.42 -8.49
C ALA A 220 13.19 -3.93 -7.05
N THR A 221 13.80 -4.59 -6.07
CA THR A 221 13.72 -4.18 -4.66
C THR A 221 14.37 -2.83 -4.42
N GLU A 222 15.53 -2.57 -5.04
CA GLU A 222 16.25 -1.31 -4.92
C GLU A 222 15.51 -0.16 -5.61
N LEU A 223 14.88 -0.43 -6.75
CA LEU A 223 14.06 0.55 -7.47
C LEU A 223 12.82 0.94 -6.66
N LEU A 224 12.16 -0.02 -6.00
CA LEU A 224 11.03 0.25 -5.11
C LEU A 224 11.42 1.06 -3.86
N ALA A 225 12.68 0.97 -3.41
CA ALA A 225 13.20 1.73 -2.27
C ALA A 225 13.77 3.10 -2.66
N SER A 226 13.79 3.43 -3.95
CA SER A 226 14.36 4.68 -4.46
C SER A 226 13.44 5.88 -4.24
N SER A 227 14.00 7.08 -4.35
CA SER A 227 13.22 8.34 -4.29
C SER A 227 12.31 8.57 -5.50
N SER A 228 12.37 7.71 -6.51
CA SER A 228 11.49 7.77 -7.69
C SER A 228 10.12 7.12 -7.46
N MET A 229 9.91 6.48 -6.30
CA MET A 229 8.62 5.92 -5.85
C MET A 229 7.77 6.93 -5.07
#